data_AF-A0AAU3R0E0-F1
#
_entry.id   AF-A0AAU3R0E0-F1
#
_cell.length_a   1.000
_cell.length_b   1.000
_cell.length_c   1.000
_cell.angle_alpha   90.00
_cell.angle_beta   90.00
_cell.angle_gamma   90.00
#
_symmetry.space_group_name_H-M   'P 1'
#
loop_
_entity.id
_entity.type
_entity.pdbx_description
1 polymer ?
#
loop_
_entity_poly.entity_id
_entity_poly.type
_entity_poly.pdbx_seq_one_letter_code
_entity_poly.pdbx_strand_id
1 'polypeptide(L)'
;MSPDASRTPQATALHHVAELASGPPLDPALRVTLNFHPDRLLHGRPILDALAEDGVYRSQFVTGTSNGGLTARPGGDRWRWESRIFGGAYDAASAHERPVYGALNFRRKPVGGAPRFGSAHFRLAAGTLERTTFCYPDSFLEPSEFGVAARMGLIGLALADSQDDLDDYIEAQVHGPVLLDRHVEALVLDPCYRGTAVETAARRLGCPVEWHPGFRLGVETLRLHPGYRGQEYVDLGARLAVGGVLDPRIVGDAARDGRHDPQAVKKVWHCLARFGVLGQAADESARPARTAFPVRPAEARTAS
;
A
#
# COMPACT_ATOMS: atom_id res chain seq x y z
N MET A 1 -26.07 14.85 -34.63
CA MET A 1 -24.97 14.85 -33.65
C MET A 1 -25.53 14.29 -32.36
N SER A 2 -25.27 13.02 -32.04
CA SER A 2 -25.73 12.43 -30.77
C SER A 2 -24.81 12.91 -29.65
N PRO A 3 -25.33 13.61 -28.63
CA PRO A 3 -24.58 13.90 -27.43
C PRO A 3 -24.67 12.69 -26.48
N ASP A 4 -23.56 12.42 -25.80
CA ASP A 4 -23.44 11.59 -24.61
C ASP A 4 -23.46 10.06 -24.80
N ALA A 5 -22.34 9.53 -25.33
CA ALA A 5 -21.87 8.24 -24.82
C ALA A 5 -21.51 8.46 -23.35
N SER A 6 -22.35 7.96 -22.43
CA SER A 6 -22.15 8.09 -20.98
C SER A 6 -20.70 7.74 -20.62
N ARG A 7 -19.96 8.70 -20.07
CA ARG A 7 -18.59 8.46 -19.58
C ARG A 7 -18.59 7.30 -18.59
N THR A 8 -17.60 6.40 -18.71
CA THR A 8 -17.44 5.30 -17.75
C THR A 8 -17.17 5.85 -16.34
N PRO A 9 -17.48 5.10 -15.26
CA PRO A 9 -17.13 5.50 -13.89
C PRO A 9 -15.66 5.92 -13.74
N GLN A 10 -14.77 5.24 -14.45
CA GLN A 10 -13.33 5.53 -14.46
C GLN A 10 -13.02 6.89 -15.08
N ALA A 11 -13.59 7.18 -16.25
CA ALA A 11 -13.39 8.46 -16.92
C ALA A 11 -13.99 9.63 -16.11
N THR A 12 -15.16 9.41 -15.49
CA THR A 12 -15.80 10.41 -14.62
C THR A 12 -14.96 10.70 -13.39
N ALA A 13 -14.46 9.68 -12.70
CA ALA A 13 -13.59 9.83 -11.54
C ALA A 13 -12.28 10.57 -11.89
N LEU A 14 -11.60 10.16 -12.97
CA LEU A 14 -10.37 10.80 -13.44
C LEU A 14 -10.58 12.28 -13.79
N HIS A 15 -11.67 12.60 -14.47
CA HIS A 15 -12.01 13.97 -14.81
C HIS A 15 -12.26 14.81 -13.56
N HIS A 16 -13.07 14.31 -12.63
CA HIS A 16 -13.38 15.00 -11.39
C HIS A 16 -12.12 15.33 -10.59
N VAL A 17 -11.23 14.34 -10.39
CA VAL A 17 -9.98 14.57 -9.67
C VAL A 17 -9.03 15.51 -10.43
N ALA A 18 -9.00 15.44 -11.77
CA ALA A 18 -8.20 16.35 -12.57
C ALA A 18 -8.61 17.83 -12.41
N GLU A 19 -9.90 18.11 -12.18
CA GLU A 19 -10.41 19.46 -11.89
C GLU A 19 -9.91 20.01 -10.54
N LEU A 20 -9.68 19.11 -9.57
CA LEU A 20 -9.15 19.46 -8.25
C LEU A 20 -7.61 19.53 -8.23
N ALA A 21 -6.95 18.82 -9.14
CA ALA A 21 -5.49 18.69 -9.16
C ALA A 21 -4.79 19.93 -9.76
N SER A 22 -3.60 20.22 -9.25
CA SER A 22 -2.72 21.31 -9.71
C SER A 22 -1.25 20.86 -9.77
N GLY A 23 -0.36 21.75 -10.21
CA GLY A 23 1.08 21.49 -10.27
C GLY A 23 1.57 20.94 -11.62
N PRO A 24 2.90 20.72 -11.76
CA PRO A 24 3.52 20.24 -12.99
C PRO A 24 3.15 18.77 -13.29
N PRO A 25 3.37 18.28 -14.52
CA PRO A 25 3.15 16.86 -14.83
C PRO A 25 4.11 15.96 -14.03
N LEU A 26 3.64 14.74 -13.75
CA LEU A 26 4.39 13.69 -13.10
C LEU A 26 5.59 13.25 -13.95
N ASP A 27 6.74 13.00 -13.31
CA ASP A 27 7.88 12.33 -13.95
C ASP A 27 7.46 10.92 -14.44
N PRO A 28 7.48 10.65 -15.76
CA PRO A 28 7.04 9.37 -16.32
C PRO A 28 7.98 8.20 -15.97
N ALA A 29 9.15 8.46 -15.39
CA ALA A 29 10.04 7.42 -14.86
C ALA A 29 9.57 6.88 -13.49
N LEU A 30 8.72 7.61 -12.77
CA LEU A 30 8.15 7.12 -11.51
C LEU A 30 7.15 5.99 -11.77
N ARG A 31 6.92 5.17 -10.74
CA ARG A 31 6.06 3.99 -10.80
C ARG A 31 5.11 3.93 -9.62
N VAL A 32 3.89 3.46 -9.90
CA VAL A 32 2.96 3.03 -8.87
C VAL A 32 3.31 1.61 -8.44
N THR A 33 3.25 1.35 -7.15
CA THR A 33 3.45 0.01 -6.58
C THR A 33 2.24 -0.44 -5.80
N LEU A 34 1.87 -1.71 -5.97
CA LEU A 34 0.82 -2.37 -5.19
C LEU A 34 1.49 -3.26 -4.13
N ASN A 35 1.69 -2.74 -2.92
CA ASN A 35 2.31 -3.47 -1.82
C ASN A 35 1.34 -4.47 -1.19
N PHE A 36 1.80 -5.70 -0.96
CA PHE A 36 1.03 -6.77 -0.34
C PHE A 36 1.94 -7.81 0.32
N HIS A 37 1.36 -8.70 1.11
CA HIS A 37 2.07 -9.86 1.66
C HIS A 37 1.85 -11.07 0.75
N PRO A 38 2.90 -11.60 0.10
CA PRO A 38 2.76 -12.63 -0.94
C PRO A 38 2.45 -14.02 -0.38
N ASP A 39 2.49 -14.15 0.94
CA ASP A 39 2.31 -15.39 1.68
C ASP A 39 0.97 -15.42 2.46
N ARG A 40 0.05 -14.49 2.15
CA ARG A 40 -1.30 -14.48 2.75
C ARG A 40 -2.22 -15.43 2.00
N LEU A 41 -3.31 -15.77 2.67
CA LEU A 41 -4.39 -16.56 2.09
C LEU A 41 -5.53 -15.66 1.64
N LEU A 42 -6.10 -15.95 0.47
CA LEU A 42 -7.37 -15.44 -0.03
C LEU A 42 -8.38 -16.59 0.06
N HIS A 43 -9.37 -16.46 0.96
CA HIS A 43 -10.39 -17.50 1.20
C HIS A 43 -9.79 -18.91 1.41
N GLY A 44 -8.71 -19.01 2.18
CA GLY A 44 -8.01 -20.27 2.48
C GLY A 44 -7.02 -20.75 1.41
N ARG A 45 -6.92 -20.07 0.26
CA ARG A 45 -5.98 -20.40 -0.82
C ARG A 45 -4.80 -19.44 -0.83
N PRO A 46 -3.56 -19.85 -1.17
CA PRO A 46 -2.44 -18.92 -1.31
C PRO A 46 -2.75 -17.81 -2.33
N ILE A 47 -2.50 -16.56 -1.96
CA ILE A 47 -2.90 -15.40 -2.78
C ILE A 47 -2.25 -15.41 -4.18
N LEU A 48 -1.00 -15.85 -4.29
CA LEU A 48 -0.30 -15.93 -5.58
C LEU A 48 -0.88 -17.01 -6.50
N ASP A 49 -1.46 -18.08 -5.95
CA ASP A 49 -2.13 -19.10 -6.76
C ASP A 49 -3.44 -18.57 -7.33
N ALA A 50 -4.23 -17.90 -6.49
CA ALA A 50 -5.43 -17.20 -6.93
C ALA A 50 -5.11 -16.14 -8.00
N LEU A 51 -4.04 -15.37 -7.83
CA LEU A 51 -3.60 -14.38 -8.83
C LEU A 51 -3.12 -15.01 -10.14
N ALA A 52 -2.46 -16.17 -10.09
CA ALA A 52 -2.02 -16.89 -11.29
C ALA A 52 -3.20 -17.44 -12.09
N GLU A 53 -4.28 -17.85 -11.42
CA GLU A 53 -5.52 -18.31 -12.06
C GLU A 53 -6.34 -17.14 -12.63
N ASP A 54 -6.51 -16.07 -11.86
CA ASP A 54 -7.34 -14.93 -12.27
C ASP A 54 -6.67 -14.03 -13.32
N GLY A 55 -5.34 -13.88 -13.24
CA GLY A 55 -4.57 -12.95 -14.08
C GLY A 55 -4.84 -11.47 -13.82
N VAL A 56 -5.68 -11.13 -12.84
CA VAL A 56 -6.12 -9.76 -12.53
C VAL A 56 -5.93 -9.44 -11.05
N TYR A 57 -5.27 -8.32 -10.73
CA TYR A 57 -5.26 -7.77 -9.39
C TYR A 57 -6.55 -7.00 -9.13
N ARG A 58 -7.26 -7.34 -8.04
CA ARG A 58 -8.60 -6.83 -7.75
C ARG A 58 -8.63 -5.99 -6.47
N SER A 59 -9.61 -5.09 -6.40
CA SER A 59 -9.82 -4.23 -5.23
C SER A 59 -10.43 -5.02 -4.06
N GLN A 60 -10.38 -4.41 -2.89
CA GLN A 60 -11.01 -4.92 -1.67
C GLN A 60 -12.51 -5.19 -1.83
N PHE A 61 -13.22 -4.43 -2.68
CA PHE A 61 -14.65 -4.66 -2.95
C PHE A 61 -14.91 -6.02 -3.58
N VAL A 62 -13.94 -6.60 -4.28
CA VAL A 62 -14.06 -7.94 -4.88
C VAL A 62 -13.46 -9.01 -3.98
N THR A 63 -12.29 -8.76 -3.41
CA THR A 63 -11.56 -9.80 -2.65
C THR A 63 -12.02 -9.94 -1.21
N GLY A 64 -12.63 -8.90 -0.64
CA GLY A 64 -12.93 -8.85 0.80
C GLY A 64 -11.69 -8.85 1.70
N THR A 65 -10.49 -8.63 1.15
CA THR A 65 -9.22 -8.65 1.89
C THR A 65 -8.56 -7.27 1.92
N SER A 66 -7.83 -6.95 2.99
CA SER A 66 -7.05 -5.72 3.09
C SER A 66 -5.96 -5.82 4.14
N ASN A 67 -4.88 -5.06 3.95
CA ASN A 67 -3.89 -4.80 5.00
C ASN A 67 -4.22 -3.50 5.79
N GLY A 68 -5.29 -2.80 5.40
CA GLY A 68 -5.94 -1.69 6.11
C GLY A 68 -7.21 -2.14 6.86
N GLY A 69 -8.26 -1.30 6.85
CA GLY A 69 -9.58 -1.64 7.42
C GLY A 69 -10.51 -2.35 6.41
N LEU A 70 -11.40 -3.23 6.89
CA LEU A 70 -12.41 -3.95 6.09
C LEU A 70 -13.74 -3.18 5.98
N THR A 71 -13.72 -2.05 5.26
CA THR A 71 -14.87 -1.12 5.17
C THR A 71 -15.43 -0.94 3.76
N ALA A 72 -14.96 -1.73 2.78
CA ALA A 72 -15.41 -1.74 1.38
C ALA A 72 -16.80 -2.38 1.19
N ARG A 73 -17.84 -1.68 1.64
CA ARG A 73 -19.25 -2.04 1.43
C ARG A 73 -20.09 -0.76 1.38
N PRO A 74 -21.29 -0.78 0.75
CA PRO A 74 -22.17 0.38 0.75
C PRO A 74 -22.33 0.98 2.15
N GLY A 75 -22.08 2.28 2.29
CA GLY A 75 -22.13 3.01 3.56
C GLY A 75 -20.95 2.84 4.52
N GLY A 76 -19.96 1.98 4.23
CA GLY A 76 -18.72 1.88 4.99
C GLY A 76 -17.70 2.97 4.64
N ASP A 77 -16.68 3.14 5.49
CA ASP A 77 -15.69 4.25 5.37
C ASP A 77 -15.02 4.29 3.99
N ARG A 78 -14.62 3.12 3.47
CA ARG A 78 -14.05 3.00 2.12
C ARG A 78 -14.98 3.54 1.05
N TRP A 79 -16.25 3.17 1.11
CA TRP A 79 -17.24 3.63 0.15
C TRP A 79 -17.45 5.13 0.27
N ARG A 80 -17.50 5.67 1.50
CA ARG A 80 -17.71 7.11 1.76
C ARG A 80 -16.57 7.98 1.24
N TRP A 81 -15.32 7.61 1.50
CA TRP A 81 -14.20 8.39 0.96
C TRP A 81 -14.10 8.26 -0.56
N GLU A 82 -14.45 7.12 -1.16
CA GLU A 82 -14.40 6.99 -2.61
C GLU A 82 -15.49 7.84 -3.26
N SER A 83 -16.70 7.86 -2.68
CA SER A 83 -17.77 8.75 -3.11
C SER A 83 -17.32 10.22 -3.03
N ARG A 84 -16.71 10.63 -1.91
CA ARG A 84 -16.19 12.00 -1.73
C ARG A 84 -15.07 12.35 -2.72
N ILE A 85 -14.05 11.48 -2.86
CA ILE A 85 -12.85 11.76 -3.65
C ILE A 85 -13.15 11.72 -5.16
N PHE A 86 -14.10 10.87 -5.59
CA PHE A 86 -14.40 10.67 -7.01
C PHE A 86 -15.72 11.31 -7.45
N GLY A 87 -16.30 12.20 -6.65
CA GLY A 87 -17.55 12.89 -6.99
C GLY A 87 -18.72 11.94 -7.23
N GLY A 88 -18.80 10.85 -6.47
CA GLY A 88 -19.85 9.83 -6.58
C GLY A 88 -19.75 8.93 -7.81
N ALA A 89 -18.67 9.00 -8.60
CA ALA A 89 -18.53 8.28 -9.87
C ALA A 89 -18.74 6.75 -9.76
N TYR A 90 -18.45 6.17 -8.60
CA TYR A 90 -18.57 4.73 -8.36
C TYR A 90 -19.79 4.33 -7.53
N ASP A 91 -20.65 5.25 -7.09
CA ASP A 91 -21.68 4.97 -6.08
C ASP A 91 -22.68 3.90 -6.54
N ALA A 92 -22.98 3.88 -7.83
CA ALA A 92 -23.80 2.86 -8.49
C ALA A 92 -22.97 1.82 -9.30
N ALA A 93 -21.64 1.94 -9.32
CA ALA A 93 -20.77 1.04 -10.08
C ALA A 93 -20.57 -0.30 -9.37
N SER A 94 -20.29 -1.35 -10.15
CA SER A 94 -20.01 -2.68 -9.61
C SER A 94 -18.69 -2.73 -8.84
N ALA A 95 -18.52 -3.74 -7.99
CA ALA A 95 -17.27 -3.97 -7.25
C ALA A 95 -16.04 -4.10 -8.16
N HIS A 96 -16.22 -4.65 -9.37
CA HIS A 96 -15.15 -4.87 -10.35
C HIS A 96 -14.68 -3.59 -11.06
N GLU A 97 -15.48 -2.54 -11.03
CA GLU A 97 -15.14 -1.26 -11.66
C GLU A 97 -14.34 -0.34 -10.74
N ARG A 98 -14.39 -0.61 -9.42
CA ARG A 98 -13.74 0.16 -8.36
C ARG A 98 -12.22 0.15 -8.52
N PRO A 99 -11.54 1.27 -8.21
CA PRO A 99 -10.09 1.37 -8.36
C PRO A 99 -9.32 0.43 -7.42
N VAL A 100 -8.13 0.04 -7.86
CA VAL A 100 -7.13 -0.64 -7.02
C VAL A 100 -6.25 0.41 -6.34
N TYR A 101 -5.89 0.18 -5.09
CA TYR A 101 -5.07 1.12 -4.32
C TYR A 101 -3.63 0.66 -4.20
N GLY A 102 -2.73 1.63 -4.30
CA GLY A 102 -1.29 1.46 -4.12
C GLY A 102 -0.66 2.79 -3.71
N ALA A 103 0.61 2.96 -4.04
CA ALA A 103 1.32 4.22 -3.79
C ALA A 103 2.24 4.58 -4.95
N LEU A 104 2.41 5.89 -5.19
CA LEU A 104 3.46 6.39 -6.07
C LEU A 104 4.81 6.22 -5.36
N ASN A 105 5.74 5.49 -5.97
CA ASN A 105 7.08 5.30 -5.42
C ASN A 105 8.00 6.49 -5.73
N PHE A 106 7.59 7.70 -5.32
CA PHE A 106 8.31 8.96 -5.57
C PHE A 106 9.67 9.01 -4.86
N ARG A 107 9.80 8.29 -3.73
CA ARG A 107 11.06 8.10 -2.98
C ARG A 107 11.97 7.03 -3.59
N ARG A 108 11.51 6.30 -4.61
CA ARG A 108 12.24 5.19 -5.26
C ARG A 108 12.71 4.13 -4.24
N LYS A 109 11.89 3.84 -3.23
CA LYS A 109 12.14 2.82 -2.21
C LYS A 109 12.19 1.44 -2.92
N PRO A 110 13.28 0.65 -2.75
CA PRO A 110 13.38 -0.68 -3.36
C PRO A 110 12.28 -1.65 -2.90
N VAL A 111 11.69 -1.40 -1.73
CA VAL A 111 10.59 -2.18 -1.14
C VAL A 111 9.19 -1.69 -1.57
N GLY A 112 9.12 -0.74 -2.51
CA GLY A 112 7.88 -0.13 -3.00
C GLY A 112 7.48 1.14 -2.25
N GLY A 113 6.49 1.84 -2.77
CA GLY A 113 6.03 3.15 -2.28
C GLY A 113 5.38 3.10 -0.90
N ALA A 114 4.73 2.00 -0.53
CA ALA A 114 4.04 1.87 0.77
C ALA A 114 4.31 0.51 1.44
N PRO A 115 5.53 0.26 1.94
CA PRO A 115 5.91 -1.01 2.58
C PRO A 115 5.08 -1.30 3.85
N ARG A 116 4.41 -0.29 4.41
CA ARG A 116 3.39 -0.47 5.45
C ARG A 116 2.38 -1.59 5.13
N PHE A 117 2.03 -1.77 3.85
CA PHE A 117 1.02 -2.72 3.43
C PHE A 117 1.57 -4.06 2.94
N GLY A 118 2.87 -4.29 2.97
CA GLY A 118 3.39 -5.61 2.62
C GLY A 118 4.86 -5.67 2.27
N SER A 119 5.38 -6.90 2.35
CA SER A 119 6.77 -7.27 2.08
C SER A 119 7.08 -7.53 0.61
N ALA A 120 6.09 -7.50 -0.27
CA ALA A 120 6.26 -7.57 -1.71
C ALA A 120 5.48 -6.47 -2.39
N HIS A 121 5.78 -6.21 -3.65
CA HIS A 121 4.96 -5.32 -4.45
C HIS A 121 4.96 -5.69 -5.93
N PHE A 122 3.85 -5.43 -6.59
CA PHE A 122 3.84 -5.29 -8.04
C PHE A 122 4.31 -3.89 -8.42
N ARG A 123 5.28 -3.78 -9.32
CA ARG A 123 5.65 -2.52 -9.97
C ARG A 123 4.83 -2.41 -11.25
N LEU A 124 3.94 -1.42 -11.32
CA LEU A 124 3.05 -1.25 -12.47
C LEU A 124 3.78 -0.65 -13.67
N ALA A 125 3.31 -0.90 -14.88
CA ALA A 125 3.84 -0.30 -16.10
C ALA A 125 3.55 1.20 -16.18
N ALA A 126 4.44 1.97 -16.83
CA ALA A 126 4.27 3.43 -16.97
C ALA A 126 2.88 3.86 -17.49
N GLY A 127 2.30 3.09 -18.43
CA GLY A 127 0.97 3.38 -18.99
C GLY A 127 -0.18 3.30 -17.97
N THR A 128 0.02 2.79 -16.76
CA THR A 128 -1.01 2.85 -15.71
C THR A 128 -1.16 4.25 -15.14
N LEU A 129 -0.14 5.12 -15.26
CA LEU A 129 -0.18 6.49 -14.73
C LEU A 129 -1.31 7.33 -15.33
N GLU A 130 -1.60 7.14 -16.62
CA GLU A 130 -2.65 7.88 -17.35
C GLU A 130 -4.06 7.69 -16.76
N ARG A 131 -4.28 6.56 -16.07
CA ARG A 131 -5.55 6.21 -15.43
C ARG A 131 -5.44 6.12 -13.90
N THR A 132 -4.46 6.80 -13.32
CA THR A 132 -4.24 6.83 -11.88
C THR A 132 -4.52 8.22 -11.33
N THR A 133 -5.33 8.30 -10.27
CA THR A 133 -5.42 9.48 -9.41
C THR A 133 -4.57 9.30 -8.18
N PHE A 134 -4.27 10.40 -7.50
CA PHE A 134 -3.43 10.42 -6.32
C PHE A 134 -4.01 11.36 -5.27
N CYS A 135 -3.72 11.10 -4.01
CA CYS A 135 -4.00 12.03 -2.91
C CYS A 135 -2.87 12.05 -1.89
N TYR A 136 -2.75 13.17 -1.19
CA TYR A 136 -1.84 13.33 -0.05
C TYR A 136 -2.49 14.21 1.03
N PRO A 137 -2.55 13.79 2.30
CA PRO A 137 -2.19 12.47 2.82
C PRO A 137 -3.15 11.36 2.32
N ASP A 138 -3.11 10.16 2.92
CA ASP A 138 -3.93 9.03 2.47
C ASP A 138 -5.45 9.27 2.60
N SER A 139 -6.27 8.51 1.85
CA SER A 139 -7.73 8.69 1.80
C SER A 139 -8.44 8.63 3.15
N PHE A 140 -7.87 7.94 4.15
CA PHE A 140 -8.45 7.83 5.48
C PHE A 140 -8.34 9.14 6.26
N LEU A 141 -7.31 9.94 6.00
CA LEU A 141 -7.06 11.24 6.63
C LEU A 141 -7.84 12.41 6.01
N GLU A 142 -8.84 12.11 5.18
CA GLU A 142 -9.72 13.10 4.54
C GLU A 142 -8.94 14.20 3.77
N PRO A 143 -8.11 13.81 2.79
CA PRO A 143 -7.22 14.75 2.11
C PRO A 143 -8.02 15.75 1.26
N SER A 144 -7.48 16.96 1.13
CA SER A 144 -7.94 17.99 0.21
C SER A 144 -7.06 18.12 -1.04
N GLU A 145 -5.86 17.53 -1.02
CA GLU A 145 -4.88 17.65 -2.09
C GLU A 145 -4.89 16.42 -2.99
N PHE A 146 -5.04 16.67 -4.29
CA PHE A 146 -5.16 15.62 -5.30
C PHE A 146 -4.20 15.79 -6.46
N GLY A 147 -3.94 14.68 -7.15
CA GLY A 147 -3.05 14.63 -8.29
C GLY A 147 -3.56 13.70 -9.38
N VAL A 148 -3.16 14.00 -10.61
CA VAL A 148 -3.23 13.13 -11.79
C VAL A 148 -1.90 13.21 -12.54
N ALA A 149 -1.63 12.31 -13.49
CA ALA A 149 -0.35 12.34 -14.21
C ALA A 149 -0.03 13.70 -14.87
N ALA A 150 -1.04 14.42 -15.37
CA ALA A 150 -0.86 15.73 -15.99
C ALA A 150 -0.69 16.88 -14.98
N ARG A 151 -1.07 16.70 -13.72
CA ARG A 151 -1.10 17.73 -12.65
C ARG A 151 -0.75 17.08 -11.30
N MET A 152 0.52 17.13 -10.94
CA MET A 152 1.12 16.41 -9.81
C MET A 152 1.83 17.35 -8.83
N GLY A 153 1.06 18.19 -8.14
CA GLY A 153 1.57 19.05 -7.06
C GLY A 153 1.98 18.29 -5.78
N LEU A 154 1.49 17.05 -5.61
CA LEU A 154 1.60 16.29 -4.36
C LEU A 154 3.04 15.92 -3.99
N ILE A 155 3.94 15.76 -4.97
CA ILE A 155 5.34 15.41 -4.70
C ILE A 155 6.02 16.51 -3.87
N GLY A 156 5.78 17.78 -4.19
CA GLY A 156 6.35 18.90 -3.43
C GLY A 156 5.86 18.91 -1.97
N LEU A 157 4.57 18.64 -1.77
CA LEU A 157 3.96 18.56 -0.45
C LEU A 157 4.55 17.41 0.38
N ALA A 158 4.61 16.21 -0.19
CA ALA A 158 5.17 15.04 0.48
C ALA A 158 6.67 15.16 0.78
N LEU A 159 7.44 15.87 -0.07
CA LEU A 159 8.85 16.16 0.17
C LEU A 159 9.06 17.16 1.31
N ALA A 160 8.15 18.12 1.48
CA ALA A 160 8.23 19.15 2.53
C ALA A 160 7.72 18.67 3.89
N ASP A 161 6.89 17.63 3.91
CA ASP A 161 6.34 17.03 5.13
C ASP A 161 7.36 16.11 5.84
N SER A 162 7.15 15.91 7.14
CA SER A 162 7.98 15.07 8.01
C SER A 162 7.17 13.96 8.66
N GLN A 163 6.72 13.00 7.84
CA GLN A 163 6.00 11.81 8.30
C GLN A 163 6.93 10.70 8.81
N ASP A 164 6.38 9.73 9.53
CA ASP A 164 7.08 8.46 9.76
C ASP A 164 7.36 7.75 8.42
N ASP A 165 8.48 7.03 8.31
CA ASP A 165 8.91 6.45 7.02
C ASP A 165 7.90 5.43 6.45
N LEU A 166 7.07 4.80 7.31
CA LEU A 166 5.97 3.93 6.88
C LEU A 166 4.73 4.68 6.39
N ASP A 167 4.56 5.93 6.79
CA ASP A 167 3.43 6.78 6.43
C ASP A 167 3.82 7.85 5.37
N ASP A 168 5.10 7.93 5.00
CA ASP A 168 5.66 8.72 3.89
C ASP A 168 5.38 8.05 2.52
N TYR A 169 4.13 8.20 2.07
CA TYR A 169 3.70 7.79 0.73
C TYR A 169 2.62 8.73 0.16
N ILE A 170 2.58 8.84 -1.17
CA ILE A 170 1.46 9.42 -1.90
C ILE A 170 0.56 8.26 -2.33
N GLU A 171 -0.67 8.24 -1.85
CA GLU A 171 -1.62 7.18 -2.19
C GLU A 171 -2.02 7.28 -3.66
N ALA A 172 -2.12 6.14 -4.32
CA ALA A 172 -2.47 6.03 -5.73
C ALA A 172 -3.73 5.18 -5.89
N GLN A 173 -4.68 5.63 -6.71
CA GLN A 173 -5.89 4.91 -7.05
C GLN A 173 -5.90 4.64 -8.56
N VAL A 174 -5.64 3.39 -8.94
CA VAL A 174 -5.55 2.95 -10.33
C VAL A 174 -6.94 2.55 -10.82
N HIS A 175 -7.47 3.30 -11.78
CA HIS A 175 -8.82 3.08 -12.31
C HIS A 175 -8.81 2.02 -13.42
N GLY A 176 -9.81 1.14 -13.39
CA GLY A 176 -9.92 0.00 -14.31
C GLY A 176 -9.04 -1.20 -13.93
N PRO A 177 -9.06 -2.28 -14.72
CA PRO A 177 -8.40 -3.54 -14.35
C PRO A 177 -6.87 -3.44 -14.37
N VAL A 178 -6.24 -4.18 -13.46
CA VAL A 178 -4.79 -4.38 -13.42
C VAL A 178 -4.50 -5.84 -13.82
N LEU A 179 -4.24 -6.06 -15.11
CA LEU A 179 -3.88 -7.36 -15.68
C LEU A 179 -2.39 -7.61 -15.44
N LEU A 180 -2.04 -8.78 -14.90
CA LEU A 180 -0.66 -9.07 -14.49
C LEU A 180 0.30 -9.21 -15.67
N ASP A 181 -0.17 -9.71 -16.81
CA ASP A 181 0.62 -9.91 -18.03
C ASP A 181 0.86 -8.62 -18.84
N ARG A 182 0.06 -7.58 -18.58
CA ARG A 182 0.04 -6.35 -19.39
C ARG A 182 0.41 -5.10 -18.60
N HIS A 183 -0.01 -5.01 -17.34
CA HIS A 183 0.06 -3.80 -16.53
C HIS A 183 1.14 -3.87 -15.45
N VAL A 184 1.90 -4.95 -15.37
CA VAL A 184 2.94 -5.17 -14.35
C VAL A 184 4.29 -5.36 -15.03
N GLU A 185 5.27 -4.57 -14.63
CA GLU A 185 6.67 -4.73 -15.08
C GLU A 185 7.36 -5.86 -14.33
N ALA A 186 7.12 -5.98 -13.03
CA ALA A 186 7.66 -7.05 -12.20
C ALA A 186 6.85 -7.24 -10.91
N LEU A 187 6.83 -8.48 -10.41
CA LEU A 187 6.61 -8.78 -9.00
C LEU A 187 7.96 -8.75 -8.27
N VAL A 188 8.11 -7.84 -7.31
CA VAL A 188 9.33 -7.72 -6.50
C VAL A 188 9.10 -8.36 -5.13
N LEU A 189 9.93 -9.33 -4.77
CA LEU A 189 9.83 -10.13 -3.56
C LEU A 189 10.97 -9.88 -2.57
N ASP A 190 10.70 -10.19 -1.30
CA ASP A 190 11.73 -10.28 -0.25
C ASP A 190 12.58 -11.55 -0.42
N PRO A 191 13.92 -11.50 -0.24
CA PRO A 191 14.80 -12.66 -0.36
C PRO A 191 14.45 -13.85 0.54
N CYS A 192 13.72 -13.68 1.65
CA CYS A 192 13.27 -14.78 2.51
C CYS A 192 12.33 -15.77 1.80
N TYR A 193 11.75 -15.38 0.66
CA TYR A 193 10.90 -16.24 -0.16
C TYR A 193 11.67 -17.07 -1.21
N ARG A 194 12.99 -16.93 -1.33
CA ARG A 194 13.81 -17.76 -2.24
C ARG A 194 13.72 -19.24 -1.89
N GLY A 195 13.53 -20.08 -2.90
CA GLY A 195 13.37 -21.53 -2.77
C GLY A 195 12.08 -21.97 -2.08
N THR A 196 11.10 -21.08 -1.92
CA THR A 196 9.82 -21.40 -1.24
C THR A 196 8.67 -21.61 -2.23
N ALA A 197 7.52 -22.06 -1.70
CA ALA A 197 6.28 -22.15 -2.46
C ALA A 197 5.82 -20.76 -3.00
N VAL A 198 6.15 -19.67 -2.30
CA VAL A 198 5.84 -18.29 -2.74
C VAL A 198 6.59 -17.98 -4.04
N GLU A 199 7.88 -18.27 -4.12
CA GLU A 199 8.64 -18.08 -5.37
C GLU A 199 8.08 -18.96 -6.50
N THR A 200 7.76 -20.22 -6.19
CA THR A 200 7.20 -21.15 -7.17
C THR A 200 5.88 -20.63 -7.74
N ALA A 201 4.99 -20.09 -6.89
CA ALA A 201 3.74 -19.48 -7.31
C ALA A 201 3.94 -18.17 -8.08
N ALA A 202 4.85 -17.30 -7.62
CA ALA A 202 5.19 -16.04 -8.28
C ALA A 202 5.60 -16.23 -9.75
N ARG A 203 6.37 -17.29 -10.03
CA ARG A 203 6.82 -17.61 -11.40
C ARG A 203 5.69 -18.01 -12.35
N ARG A 204 4.49 -18.32 -11.86
CA ARG A 204 3.32 -18.64 -12.68
C ARG A 204 2.49 -17.42 -13.10
N LEU A 205 2.78 -16.23 -12.55
CA LEU A 205 1.98 -15.02 -12.77
C LEU A 205 2.13 -14.40 -14.17
N GLY A 206 3.07 -14.89 -14.98
CA GLY A 206 3.30 -14.35 -16.33
C GLY A 206 4.06 -13.02 -16.38
N CYS A 207 4.54 -12.50 -15.24
CA CYS A 207 5.39 -11.31 -15.17
C CYS A 207 6.77 -11.63 -14.55
N PRO A 208 7.81 -10.81 -14.82
CA PRO A 208 9.13 -10.96 -14.21
C PRO A 208 9.09 -11.00 -12.68
N VAL A 209 9.92 -11.85 -12.08
CA VAL A 209 10.13 -11.91 -10.63
C VAL A 209 11.49 -11.30 -10.29
N GLU A 210 11.47 -10.24 -9.51
CA GLU A 210 12.64 -9.50 -9.04
C GLU A 210 12.73 -9.56 -7.51
N TRP A 211 13.84 -9.07 -6.96
CA TRP A 211 14.11 -9.13 -5.53
C TRP A 211 14.60 -7.78 -5.03
N HIS A 212 14.02 -7.30 -3.93
CA HIS A 212 14.54 -6.13 -3.23
C HIS A 212 15.59 -6.55 -2.17
N PRO A 213 16.32 -5.61 -1.54
CA PRO A 213 17.39 -5.95 -0.60
C PRO A 213 16.96 -6.79 0.62
N GLY A 214 15.73 -6.60 1.10
CA GLY A 214 15.10 -7.46 2.10
C GLY A 214 14.72 -6.72 3.39
N PHE A 215 13.91 -7.38 4.21
CA PHE A 215 13.58 -6.96 5.56
C PHE A 215 14.18 -7.93 6.57
N ARG A 216 14.94 -7.42 7.53
CA ARG A 216 15.53 -8.18 8.62
C ARG A 216 15.64 -7.30 9.86
N LEU A 217 14.97 -7.68 10.95
CA LEU A 217 15.00 -6.94 12.21
C LEU A 217 15.48 -7.84 13.35
N GLY A 218 16.61 -7.49 13.96
CA GLY A 218 17.09 -8.15 15.18
C GLY A 218 16.20 -7.80 16.38
N VAL A 219 15.99 -8.76 17.28
CA VAL A 219 15.21 -8.55 18.50
C VAL A 219 15.81 -7.46 19.39
N GLU A 220 17.14 -7.35 19.44
CA GLU A 220 17.81 -6.28 20.19
C GLU A 220 17.43 -4.90 19.66
N THR A 221 17.45 -4.69 18.34
CA THR A 221 16.99 -3.44 17.72
C THR A 221 15.50 -3.22 17.99
N LEU A 222 14.65 -4.25 17.87
CA LEU A 222 13.22 -4.14 18.16
C LEU A 222 12.96 -3.65 19.59
N ARG A 223 13.72 -4.15 20.57
CA ARG A 223 13.62 -3.76 21.99
C ARG A 223 13.98 -2.30 22.27
N LEU A 224 14.71 -1.65 21.37
CA LEU A 224 15.02 -0.21 21.47
C LEU A 224 13.82 0.69 21.11
N HIS A 225 12.74 0.14 20.56
CA HIS A 225 11.62 0.91 20.02
C HIS A 225 10.23 0.58 20.62
N PRO A 226 10.07 0.46 21.95
CA PRO A 226 8.77 0.13 22.55
C PRO A 226 7.70 1.19 22.32
N GLY A 227 8.09 2.46 22.14
CA GLY A 227 7.17 3.57 21.89
C GLY A 227 6.60 3.65 20.47
N TYR A 228 7.06 2.84 19.51
CA TYR A 228 6.62 2.98 18.12
C TYR A 228 5.21 2.40 17.90
N ARG A 229 4.99 1.15 18.34
CA ARG A 229 3.66 0.53 18.31
C ARG A 229 3.16 0.11 19.69
N GLY A 230 4.03 -0.07 20.68
CA GLY A 230 3.69 -0.59 22.01
C GLY A 230 4.65 -1.72 22.43
N GLN A 231 4.90 -1.82 23.73
CA GLN A 231 5.77 -2.86 24.32
C GLN A 231 5.22 -4.26 24.03
N GLU A 232 3.90 -4.43 24.01
CA GLU A 232 3.24 -5.70 23.73
C GLU A 232 3.59 -6.28 22.35
N TYR A 233 3.87 -5.42 21.36
CA TYR A 233 4.28 -5.84 20.02
C TYR A 233 5.78 -6.08 19.91
N VAL A 234 6.59 -5.40 20.73
CA VAL A 234 8.00 -5.75 20.93
C VAL A 234 8.10 -7.16 21.51
N ASP A 235 7.32 -7.45 22.55
CA ASP A 235 7.32 -8.76 23.21
C ASP A 235 6.81 -9.87 22.27
N LEU A 236 5.75 -9.59 21.50
CA LEU A 236 5.26 -10.52 20.49
C LEU A 236 6.31 -10.76 19.40
N GLY A 237 6.92 -9.71 18.85
CA GLY A 237 7.99 -9.84 17.86
C GLY A 237 9.18 -10.64 18.39
N ALA A 238 9.58 -10.42 19.64
CA ALA A 238 10.64 -11.20 20.28
C ALA A 238 10.30 -12.69 20.42
N ARG A 239 9.04 -13.04 20.69
CA ARG A 239 8.58 -14.43 20.76
C ARG A 239 8.51 -15.10 19.38
N LEU A 240 8.13 -14.36 18.35
CA LEU A 240 8.02 -14.86 16.99
C LEU A 240 9.39 -15.06 16.33
N ALA A 241 10.40 -14.27 16.73
CA ALA A 241 11.72 -14.27 16.13
C ALA A 241 12.39 -15.65 16.16
N VAL A 242 12.97 -16.04 15.03
CA VAL A 242 13.74 -17.28 14.88
C VAL A 242 15.22 -16.93 14.90
N GLY A 243 15.98 -17.52 15.83
CA GLY A 243 17.39 -17.18 16.03
C GLY A 243 17.60 -15.70 16.38
N GLY A 244 16.65 -15.08 17.08
CA GLY A 244 16.72 -13.67 17.49
C GLY A 244 16.46 -12.66 16.37
N VAL A 245 15.93 -13.09 15.23
CA VAL A 245 15.65 -12.22 14.07
C VAL A 245 14.23 -12.42 13.54
N LEU A 246 13.60 -11.32 13.11
CA LEU A 246 12.37 -11.29 12.34
C LEU A 246 12.67 -11.05 10.85
N ASP A 247 11.96 -11.77 10.00
CA ASP A 247 11.85 -11.53 8.56
C ASP A 247 10.36 -11.59 8.14
N PRO A 248 10.01 -11.23 6.89
CA PRO A 248 8.63 -11.24 6.46
C PRO A 248 7.97 -12.61 6.51
N ARG A 249 8.72 -13.70 6.29
CA ARG A 249 8.19 -15.06 6.32
C ARG A 249 7.78 -15.47 7.73
N ILE A 250 8.56 -15.10 8.75
CA ILE A 250 8.22 -15.37 10.17
C ILE A 250 6.91 -14.66 10.56
N VAL A 251 6.78 -13.37 10.24
CA VAL A 251 5.53 -12.61 10.42
C VAL A 251 4.42 -13.17 9.53
N GLY A 252 4.82 -13.70 8.38
CA GLY A 252 4.07 -14.49 7.43
C GLY A 252 3.31 -15.64 8.07
N ASP A 253 4.08 -16.56 8.65
CA ASP A 253 3.66 -17.79 9.29
C ASP A 253 2.74 -17.50 10.49
N ALA A 254 3.11 -16.54 11.33
CA ALA A 254 2.32 -16.11 12.49
C ALA A 254 0.94 -15.54 12.10
N ALA A 255 0.79 -14.95 10.92
CA ALA A 255 -0.52 -14.50 10.44
C ALA A 255 -1.37 -15.65 9.88
N ARG A 256 -0.76 -16.75 9.43
CA ARG A 256 -1.47 -17.89 8.84
C ARG A 256 -1.87 -18.95 9.85
N ASP A 257 -1.16 -19.07 10.98
CA ASP A 257 -1.39 -20.14 11.94
C ASP A 257 -2.66 -19.96 12.80
N GLY A 258 -3.26 -18.76 12.79
CA GLY A 258 -4.49 -18.43 13.50
C GLY A 258 -4.35 -18.32 15.02
N ARG A 259 -3.13 -18.32 15.56
CA ARG A 259 -2.85 -18.32 17.02
C ARG A 259 -2.72 -16.92 17.62
N HIS A 260 -2.68 -15.90 16.76
CA HIS A 260 -2.42 -14.53 17.16
C HIS A 260 -3.50 -13.60 16.62
N ASP A 261 -3.78 -12.51 17.37
CA ASP A 261 -4.62 -11.43 16.87
C ASP A 261 -4.00 -10.84 15.58
N PRO A 262 -4.73 -10.83 14.44
CA PRO A 262 -4.23 -10.26 13.20
C PRO A 262 -3.78 -8.80 13.32
N GLN A 263 -4.40 -7.99 14.19
CA GLN A 263 -3.94 -6.62 14.41
C GLN A 263 -2.59 -6.59 15.12
N ALA A 264 -2.36 -7.47 16.09
CA ALA A 264 -1.06 -7.60 16.76
C ALA A 264 0.05 -8.02 15.78
N VAL A 265 -0.20 -9.02 14.92
CA VAL A 265 0.77 -9.44 13.89
C VAL A 265 1.05 -8.31 12.90
N LYS A 266 0.03 -7.54 12.51
CA LYS A 266 0.21 -6.33 11.69
C LYS A 266 1.09 -5.27 12.37
N LYS A 267 0.95 -5.07 13.68
CA LYS A 267 1.80 -4.11 14.42
C LYS A 267 3.25 -4.60 14.51
N VAL A 268 3.48 -5.92 14.62
CA VAL A 268 4.83 -6.51 14.50
C VAL A 268 5.38 -6.28 13.09
N TRP A 269 4.57 -6.47 12.04
CA TRP A 269 4.96 -6.11 10.67
C TRP A 269 5.39 -4.65 10.56
N HIS A 270 4.64 -3.71 11.14
CA HIS A 270 5.03 -2.30 11.11
C HIS A 270 6.41 -2.07 11.76
N CYS A 271 6.73 -2.73 12.88
CA CYS A 271 8.06 -2.61 13.47
C CYS A 271 9.14 -3.17 12.52
N LEU A 272 8.93 -4.35 11.94
CA LEU A 272 9.84 -4.95 10.96
C LEU A 272 10.04 -4.07 9.72
N ALA A 273 8.95 -3.56 9.15
CA ALA A 273 9.00 -2.73 7.95
C ALA A 273 9.63 -1.35 8.21
N ARG A 274 9.56 -0.83 9.44
CA ARG A 274 10.13 0.45 9.83
C ARG A 274 11.62 0.38 10.16
N PHE A 275 12.06 -0.68 10.83
CA PHE A 275 13.41 -0.79 11.40
C PHE A 275 14.26 -1.90 10.77
N GLY A 276 13.69 -2.69 9.86
CA GLY A 276 14.35 -3.85 9.25
C GLY A 276 14.72 -3.70 7.78
N VAL A 277 14.50 -2.55 7.13
CA VAL A 277 14.80 -2.40 5.70
C VAL A 277 16.30 -2.47 5.45
N LEU A 278 16.76 -3.47 4.70
CA LEU A 278 18.16 -3.57 4.29
C LEU A 278 18.45 -2.62 3.12
N GLY A 279 19.66 -2.06 3.08
CA GLY A 279 20.10 -1.19 1.98
C GLY A 279 19.66 0.28 2.07
N GLN A 280 19.10 0.72 3.20
CA GLN A 280 18.91 2.15 3.51
C GLN A 280 20.07 2.76 4.33
N ALA A 281 21.15 2.00 4.56
CA ALA A 281 22.31 2.45 5.32
C ALA A 281 23.17 3.45 4.52
N ALA A 282 22.79 4.73 4.55
CA ALA A 282 23.66 5.88 4.29
C ALA A 282 23.14 7.26 4.77
N ASP A 283 21.97 7.40 5.40
CA ASP A 283 21.40 8.73 5.73
C ASP A 283 20.84 8.89 7.17
N GLU A 284 21.21 8.01 8.11
CA GLU A 284 20.78 8.18 9.51
C GLU A 284 21.71 9.12 10.32
N SER A 285 22.93 9.38 9.87
CA SER A 285 23.88 10.29 10.56
C SER A 285 23.66 11.77 10.25
N ALA A 286 22.76 12.13 9.34
CA ALA A 286 22.53 13.51 8.89
C ALA A 286 21.18 14.12 9.32
N ARG A 287 20.32 13.39 10.04
CA ARG A 287 18.99 13.88 10.42
C ARG A 287 18.97 14.39 11.87
N PRO A 288 18.61 15.66 12.13
CA PRO A 288 18.48 16.15 13.50
C PRO A 288 17.34 15.40 14.21
N ALA A 289 17.53 15.17 15.51
CA ALA A 289 16.61 14.43 16.36
C ALA A 289 15.17 15.00 16.26
N ARG A 290 14.22 14.12 15.92
CA ARG A 290 12.79 14.45 15.84
C ARG A 290 12.26 14.73 17.25
N THR A 291 11.75 15.94 17.48
CA THR A 291 10.93 16.26 18.64
C THR A 291 9.54 15.66 18.47
N ALA A 292 9.16 14.76 19.38
CA ALA A 292 7.79 14.25 19.46
C ALA A 292 6.86 15.39 19.87
N PHE A 293 6.05 15.89 18.93
CA PHE A 293 4.89 16.72 19.28
C PHE A 293 3.68 15.80 19.51
N PRO A 294 2.88 16.05 20.58
CA PRO A 294 1.73 15.22 20.88
C PRO A 294 0.65 15.41 19.82
N VAL A 295 0.09 14.29 19.37
CA VAL A 295 -1.14 14.23 18.57
C VAL A 295 -2.24 14.94 19.35
N ARG A 296 -2.82 16.01 18.80
CA ARG A 296 -4.01 16.63 19.38
C ARG A 296 -5.20 15.66 19.21
N PRO A 297 -5.99 15.40 20.25
CA PRO A 297 -7.20 14.61 20.10
C PRO A 297 -8.21 15.34 19.20
N ALA A 298 -8.88 14.59 18.34
CA ALA A 298 -10.01 15.08 17.57
C ALA A 298 -11.11 15.55 18.53
N GLU A 299 -11.46 16.84 18.48
CA GLU A 299 -12.60 17.38 19.21
C GLU A 299 -13.88 16.79 18.63
N ALA A 300 -14.59 16.02 19.47
CA ALA A 300 -15.94 15.57 19.20
C ALA A 300 -16.87 16.78 19.11
N ARG A 301 -17.35 17.12 17.91
CA ARG A 301 -18.50 18.01 17.77
C ARG A 301 -19.76 17.24 18.15
N THR A 302 -20.23 17.48 19.37
CA THR A 302 -21.58 17.13 19.80
C THR A 302 -22.61 17.90 18.97
N ALA A 303 -23.54 17.17 18.38
CA ALA A 303 -24.73 17.72 17.77
C ALA A 303 -25.68 18.27 18.85
N SER A 304 -26.19 19.48 18.60
CA SER A 304 -27.54 19.94 18.96
C SER A 304 -28.06 20.72 17.77
#